data_AF-A0A7S0YRC3-F1
#
_entry.id   AF-A0A7S0YRC3-F1
#
_cell.length_a   1.000
_cell.length_b   1.000
_cell.length_c   1.000
_cell.angle_alpha   90.00
_cell.angle_beta   90.00
_cell.angle_gamma   90.00
#
_symmetry.space_group_name_H-M   'P 1'
#
loop_
_entity.id
_entity.type
_entity.pdbx_description
1 polymer ?
#
loop_
_entity_poly.entity_id
_entity_poly.type
_entity_poly.pdbx_seq_one_letter_code
_entity_poly.pdbx_strand_id
1 'polypeptide(L)'
;AVAENAGRHVSWMTAQKTYDRKYLGMFARALKTIPVVRPDDLERKGAGFVTTNGTKVYGHAGTAFQRDFEKGSVLVVKTKGGKKTAKVAKVIDDYTLELAAPLRGRPKEAPKSDTIHFERVLSPLATLLILVVLTAPLLALVPPLVPQRFAFAAIVACVCVGSALTNLVYSLRRDGLSGKELFGGGSRTFRSPSTPSAAPSDA
;
A
#
# COMPACT_ATOMS: atom_id res chain seq x y z
N ALA A 1 15.37 -21.48 5.56
CA ALA A 1 14.67 -21.47 4.28
C ALA A 1 14.02 -22.84 4.04
N VAL A 2 12.70 -22.94 4.23
CA VAL A 2 11.98 -24.24 4.12
C VAL A 2 11.86 -24.70 2.65
N ALA A 3 11.87 -23.76 1.71
CA ALA A 3 11.80 -24.00 0.27
C ALA A 3 13.09 -24.60 -0.32
N GLU A 4 14.26 -24.06 0.08
CA GLU A 4 15.56 -24.53 -0.40
C GLU A 4 15.84 -25.97 0.05
N ASN A 5 15.42 -26.34 1.26
CA ASN A 5 15.56 -27.70 1.78
C ASN A 5 14.64 -28.73 1.09
N ALA A 6 13.57 -28.28 0.42
CA ALA A 6 12.60 -29.16 -0.23
C ALA A 6 12.85 -29.36 -1.74
N GLY A 7 13.87 -28.71 -2.31
CA GLY A 7 14.16 -28.78 -3.76
C GLY A 7 13.05 -28.24 -4.66
N ARG A 8 12.10 -27.47 -4.12
CA ARG A 8 10.94 -26.95 -4.85
C ARG A 8 11.13 -25.48 -5.19
N HIS A 9 10.93 -25.15 -6.47
CA HIS A 9 10.97 -23.77 -6.95
C HIS A 9 9.82 -22.96 -6.33
N VAL A 10 10.15 -21.89 -5.62
CA VAL A 10 9.18 -20.96 -5.03
C VAL A 10 9.17 -19.66 -5.81
N SER A 11 7.99 -19.25 -6.27
CA SER A 11 7.77 -17.99 -6.96
C SER A 11 6.82 -17.12 -6.16
N TRP A 12 7.10 -15.83 -6.13
CA TRP A 12 6.28 -14.85 -5.43
C TRP A 12 5.06 -14.46 -6.27
N MET A 13 3.92 -14.25 -5.62
CA MET A 13 2.71 -13.74 -6.28
C MET A 13 2.71 -12.22 -6.28
N THR A 14 2.27 -11.61 -7.38
CA THR A 14 2.09 -10.15 -7.47
C THR A 14 0.74 -9.81 -8.07
N ALA A 15 0.16 -8.67 -7.70
CA ALA A 15 -1.09 -8.23 -8.32
C ALA A 15 -0.85 -7.85 -9.78
N GLN A 16 -1.73 -8.27 -10.68
CA GLN A 16 -1.66 -7.94 -12.12
C GLN A 16 -1.49 -6.43 -12.35
N LYS A 17 -2.25 -5.60 -11.63
CA LYS A 17 -2.17 -4.15 -11.70
C LYS A 17 -0.77 -3.58 -11.40
N THR A 18 0.02 -4.26 -10.55
CA THR A 18 1.40 -3.87 -10.25
C THR A 18 2.35 -4.38 -11.32
N TYR A 19 2.11 -5.59 -11.82
CA TYR A 19 2.87 -6.21 -12.90
C TYR A 19 2.81 -5.42 -14.22
N ASP A 20 1.71 -4.71 -14.46
CA ASP A 20 1.52 -3.90 -15.67
C ASP A 20 2.16 -2.49 -15.58
N ARG A 21 2.66 -2.08 -14.42
CA ARG A 21 3.34 -0.78 -14.28
C ARG A 21 4.76 -0.84 -14.84
N LYS A 22 5.20 0.20 -15.55
CA LYS A 22 6.50 0.22 -16.26
C LYS A 22 7.70 -0.20 -15.39
N TYR A 23 7.92 0.47 -14.26
CA TYR A 23 9.08 0.19 -13.40
C TYR A 23 8.84 -1.01 -12.47
N LEU A 24 7.72 -1.02 -11.76
CA LEU A 24 7.41 -2.09 -10.79
C LEU A 24 7.20 -3.45 -11.49
N GLY A 25 6.62 -3.45 -12.68
CA GLY A 25 6.45 -4.63 -13.53
C GLY A 25 7.77 -5.17 -14.07
N MET A 26 8.73 -4.30 -14.39
CA MET A 26 10.07 -4.73 -14.82
C MET A 26 10.77 -5.53 -13.71
N PHE A 27 10.72 -5.04 -12.46
CA PHE A 27 11.25 -5.79 -11.31
C PHE A 27 10.47 -7.09 -11.06
N ALA A 28 9.14 -7.04 -11.14
CA ALA A 28 8.30 -8.23 -10.97
C ALA A 28 8.60 -9.32 -12.01
N ARG A 29 8.89 -8.94 -13.27
CA ARG A 29 9.32 -9.84 -14.35
C ARG A 29 10.71 -10.41 -14.11
N ALA A 30 11.66 -9.57 -13.67
CA ALA A 30 13.02 -10.01 -13.34
C ALA A 30 13.03 -11.05 -12.21
N LEU A 31 12.14 -10.90 -11.22
CA LEU A 31 11.98 -11.82 -10.09
C LEU A 31 11.13 -13.06 -10.42
N LYS A 32 10.72 -13.27 -11.68
CA LYS A 32 9.83 -14.37 -12.12
C LYS A 32 8.59 -14.52 -11.25
N THR A 33 7.99 -13.39 -10.88
CA THR A 33 6.75 -13.40 -10.08
C THR A 33 5.55 -13.84 -10.91
N ILE A 34 4.61 -14.54 -10.28
CA ILE A 34 3.38 -15.00 -10.90
C ILE A 34 2.33 -13.89 -10.73
N PRO A 35 1.81 -13.30 -11.81
CA PRO A 35 0.77 -12.32 -11.70
C PRO A 35 -0.57 -12.99 -11.36
N VAL A 36 -1.29 -12.42 -10.40
CA VAL A 36 -2.61 -12.86 -9.97
C VAL A 36 -3.63 -11.77 -10.29
N VAL A 37 -4.63 -12.13 -11.09
CA VAL A 37 -5.76 -11.25 -11.42
C VAL A 37 -6.78 -11.33 -10.30
N ARG A 38 -7.13 -10.18 -9.70
CA ARG A 38 -8.22 -10.09 -8.72
C ARG A 38 -9.49 -9.54 -9.39
N PRO A 39 -10.70 -9.86 -8.87
CA PRO A 39 -11.94 -9.28 -9.37
C PRO A 39 -11.91 -7.74 -9.40
N ASP A 40 -11.28 -7.13 -8.39
CA ASP A 40 -11.13 -5.67 -8.29
C ASP A 40 -10.22 -5.07 -9.38
N ASP A 41 -9.29 -5.87 -9.93
CA ASP A 41 -8.39 -5.41 -11.01
C ASP A 41 -9.10 -5.41 -12.38
N LEU A 42 -10.24 -6.11 -12.51
CA LEU A 42 -11.09 -6.16 -13.71
C LEU A 42 -12.22 -5.11 -13.71
N GLU A 43 -12.32 -4.26 -12.68
CA GLU A 43 -13.33 -3.22 -12.59
C GLU A 43 -13.22 -2.24 -13.77
N ARG A 44 -14.25 -2.19 -14.62
CA ARG A 44 -14.38 -1.20 -15.70
C ARG A 44 -15.30 -0.07 -15.26
N LYS A 45 -14.92 1.16 -15.59
CA LYS A 45 -15.74 2.34 -15.31
C LYS A 45 -16.81 2.46 -16.39
N GLY A 46 -18.07 2.23 -16.02
CA GLY A 46 -19.22 2.51 -16.88
C GLY A 46 -19.47 4.01 -17.06
N ALA A 47 -20.21 4.35 -18.12
CA ALA A 47 -20.69 5.71 -18.37
C ALA A 47 -22.09 5.91 -17.76
N GLY A 48 -22.39 7.14 -17.35
CA GLY A 48 -23.72 7.54 -16.90
C GLY A 48 -23.99 7.39 -15.39
N PHE A 49 -25.27 7.49 -15.05
CA PHE A 49 -25.78 7.41 -13.67
C PHE A 49 -26.84 6.33 -13.57
N VAL A 50 -27.03 5.80 -12.37
CA VAL A 50 -27.89 4.65 -12.15
C VAL A 50 -28.80 4.91 -10.97
N THR A 51 -30.10 4.69 -11.18
CA THR A 51 -31.14 4.77 -10.15
C THR A 51 -31.60 3.36 -9.80
N THR A 52 -31.74 3.05 -8.51
CA THR A 52 -32.10 1.71 -8.05
C THR A 52 -33.41 1.71 -7.32
N ASN A 53 -34.33 0.81 -7.71
CA ASN A 53 -35.59 0.57 -7.04
C ASN A 53 -35.67 -0.92 -6.66
N GLY A 54 -35.29 -1.23 -5.42
CA GLY A 54 -35.20 -2.60 -4.93
C GLY A 54 -34.15 -3.42 -5.68
N THR A 55 -34.61 -4.42 -6.45
CA THR A 55 -33.80 -5.29 -7.30
C THR A 55 -33.65 -4.79 -8.74
N LYS A 56 -34.48 -3.83 -9.16
CA LYS A 56 -34.43 -3.25 -10.50
C LYS A 56 -33.54 -2.02 -10.52
N VAL A 57 -32.79 -1.89 -11.60
CA VAL A 57 -31.79 -0.85 -11.75
C VAL A 57 -31.94 -0.21 -13.12
N TYR A 58 -32.05 1.12 -13.12
CA TYR A 58 -32.31 1.96 -14.28
C TYR A 58 -31.10 2.82 -14.59
N GLY A 59 -30.62 2.76 -15.81
CA GLY A 59 -29.49 3.54 -16.32
C GLY A 59 -29.93 4.85 -16.95
N HIS A 60 -29.12 5.88 -16.77
CA HIS A 60 -29.34 7.23 -17.29
C HIS A 60 -28.05 7.78 -17.90
N ALA A 61 -28.18 8.70 -18.86
CA ALA A 61 -27.08 9.46 -19.46
C ALA A 61 -26.00 8.57 -20.14
N GLY A 62 -26.41 7.67 -21.02
CA GLY A 62 -25.49 6.91 -21.91
C GLY A 62 -24.99 5.58 -21.35
N THR A 63 -25.72 4.97 -20.42
CA THR A 63 -25.48 3.59 -19.99
C THR A 63 -25.78 2.60 -21.13
N ALA A 64 -24.91 1.60 -21.33
CA ALA A 64 -25.11 0.53 -22.31
C ALA A 64 -24.98 -0.83 -21.61
N PHE A 65 -26.00 -1.22 -20.84
CA PHE A 65 -25.93 -2.41 -19.99
C PHE A 65 -25.74 -3.73 -20.75
N GLN A 66 -26.18 -3.86 -22.00
CA GLN A 66 -25.96 -5.09 -22.76
C GLN A 66 -24.50 -5.29 -23.19
N ARG A 67 -23.74 -4.20 -23.36
CA ARG A 67 -22.32 -4.25 -23.74
C ARG A 67 -21.40 -4.39 -22.54
N ASP A 68 -21.77 -3.75 -21.43
CA ASP A 68 -20.91 -3.64 -20.26
C ASP A 68 -21.10 -4.78 -19.24
N PHE A 69 -22.27 -5.44 -19.24
CA PHE A 69 -22.63 -6.44 -18.23
C PHE A 69 -23.10 -7.75 -18.85
N GLU A 70 -22.70 -8.84 -18.21
CA GLU A 70 -23.21 -10.18 -18.48
C GLU A 70 -23.89 -10.73 -17.22
N LYS A 71 -24.63 -11.83 -17.37
CA LYS A 71 -25.22 -12.53 -16.23
C LYS A 71 -24.13 -12.97 -15.26
N GLY A 72 -24.28 -12.62 -13.98
CA GLY A 72 -23.31 -12.95 -12.94
C GLY A 72 -22.21 -11.90 -12.71
N SER A 73 -22.12 -10.87 -13.55
CA SER A 73 -21.25 -9.70 -13.30
C SER A 73 -21.64 -8.98 -12.01
N VAL A 74 -20.70 -8.23 -11.43
CA VAL A 74 -20.93 -7.45 -10.21
C VAL A 74 -21.05 -5.97 -10.57
N LEU A 75 -22.20 -5.37 -10.26
CA LEU A 75 -22.41 -3.93 -10.36
C LEU A 75 -21.87 -3.25 -9.09
N VAL A 76 -20.98 -2.27 -9.27
CA VAL A 76 -20.42 -1.47 -8.19
C VAL A 76 -20.84 -0.01 -8.38
N VAL A 77 -21.70 0.50 -7.49
CA VAL A 77 -22.18 1.88 -7.52
C VAL A 77 -21.49 2.69 -6.43
N LYS A 78 -20.87 3.81 -6.81
CA LYS A 78 -20.28 4.78 -5.88
C LYS A 78 -21.35 5.78 -5.45
N THR A 79 -21.71 5.79 -4.18
CA THR A 79 -22.66 6.74 -3.59
C THR A 79 -21.95 7.61 -2.55
N LYS A 80 -22.52 8.76 -2.16
CA LYS A 80 -21.98 9.65 -1.11
C LYS A 80 -21.67 8.90 0.21
N GLY A 81 -22.40 7.83 0.52
CA GLY A 81 -22.22 7.01 1.73
C GLY A 81 -21.31 5.77 1.61
N GLY A 82 -20.67 5.54 0.45
CA GLY A 82 -19.78 4.38 0.27
C GLY A 82 -19.97 3.65 -1.06
N LYS A 83 -19.40 2.45 -1.16
CA LYS A 83 -19.58 1.56 -2.31
C LYS A 83 -20.74 0.60 -2.03
N LYS A 84 -21.70 0.54 -2.94
CA LYS A 84 -22.76 -0.47 -2.96
C LYS A 84 -22.48 -1.48 -4.05
N THR A 85 -22.62 -2.76 -3.73
CA THR A 85 -22.36 -3.83 -4.69
C THR A 85 -23.55 -4.80 -4.76
N ALA A 86 -23.82 -5.32 -5.96
CA ALA A 86 -24.77 -6.40 -6.17
C ALA A 86 -24.41 -7.21 -7.42
N LYS A 87 -24.82 -8.48 -7.44
CA LYS A 87 -24.68 -9.35 -8.60
C LYS A 87 -25.84 -9.14 -9.57
N VAL A 88 -25.54 -9.09 -10.87
CA VAL A 88 -26.53 -8.99 -11.95
C VAL A 88 -27.16 -10.37 -12.17
N ALA A 89 -28.49 -10.46 -12.03
CA ALA A 89 -29.24 -11.68 -12.31
C ALA A 89 -29.60 -11.80 -13.80
N LYS A 90 -30.05 -10.69 -14.39
CA LYS A 90 -30.47 -10.63 -15.78
C LYS A 90 -30.32 -9.20 -16.32
N VAL A 91 -29.81 -9.07 -17.53
CA VAL A 91 -29.85 -7.80 -18.28
C VAL A 91 -31.13 -7.85 -19.13
N ILE A 92 -31.98 -6.82 -19.00
CA ILE A 92 -33.23 -6.75 -19.77
C ILE A 92 -32.95 -5.91 -21.01
N ASP A 93 -32.53 -4.66 -20.81
CA ASP A 93 -32.26 -3.68 -21.86
C ASP A 93 -30.96 -2.91 -21.56
N ASP A 94 -30.52 -2.07 -22.50
CA ASP A 94 -29.38 -1.16 -22.29
C ASP A 94 -29.57 -0.18 -21.12
N TYR A 95 -30.82 0.07 -20.73
CA TYR A 95 -31.21 0.97 -19.64
C TYR A 95 -31.79 0.26 -18.42
N THR A 96 -32.05 -1.04 -18.48
CA THR A 96 -32.68 -1.75 -17.37
C THR A 96 -31.99 -3.08 -17.09
N LEU A 97 -31.57 -3.29 -15.85
CA LEU A 97 -31.01 -4.55 -15.38
C LEU A 97 -31.67 -4.99 -14.06
N GLU A 98 -31.69 -6.29 -13.85
CA GLU A 98 -32.24 -6.94 -12.67
C GLU A 98 -31.12 -7.56 -11.84
N LEU A 99 -31.09 -7.24 -10.54
CA LEU A 99 -30.11 -7.72 -9.59
C LEU A 99 -30.59 -8.98 -8.87
N ALA A 100 -29.67 -9.88 -8.56
CA ALA A 100 -29.95 -11.09 -7.77
C ALA A 100 -30.29 -10.78 -6.30
N ALA A 101 -29.78 -9.67 -5.79
CA ALA A 101 -30.04 -9.18 -4.45
C ALA A 101 -30.07 -7.65 -4.46
N PRO A 102 -30.82 -7.00 -3.56
CA PRO A 102 -30.79 -5.55 -3.43
C PRO A 102 -29.36 -5.05 -3.14
N LEU A 103 -29.06 -3.83 -3.58
CA LEU A 103 -27.74 -3.21 -3.37
C LEU A 103 -27.36 -3.20 -1.89
N ARG A 104 -26.39 -4.03 -1.52
CA ARG A 104 -25.81 -4.01 -0.17
C ARG A 104 -24.70 -2.98 -0.14
N GLY A 105 -24.85 -1.98 0.74
CA GLY A 105 -23.75 -1.08 1.06
C GLY A 105 -22.79 -1.77 1.99
N ARG A 106 -21.50 -1.83 1.62
CA ARG A 106 -20.49 -1.93 2.67
C ARG A 106 -20.39 -0.51 3.25
N PRO A 107 -20.66 -0.30 4.55
CA PRO A 107 -20.43 1.00 5.16
C PRO A 107 -18.99 1.41 4.85
N LYS A 108 -18.79 2.70 4.56
CA LYS A 108 -17.45 3.26 4.38
C LYS A 108 -16.72 3.06 5.71
N GLU A 109 -16.02 1.93 5.85
CA GLU A 109 -14.99 1.79 6.85
C GLU A 109 -14.10 3.01 6.64
N ALA A 110 -14.06 3.89 7.66
CA ALA A 110 -13.12 5.00 7.66
C ALA A 110 -11.78 4.41 7.23
N PRO A 111 -11.05 5.05 6.30
CA PRO A 111 -9.80 4.49 5.82
C PRO A 111 -9.04 4.09 7.07
N LYS A 112 -8.88 2.77 7.29
CA LYS A 112 -7.94 2.29 8.29
C LYS A 112 -6.69 2.96 7.81
N SER A 113 -6.21 3.91 8.60
CA SER A 113 -4.97 4.57 8.31
C SER A 113 -3.96 3.46 8.50
N ASP A 114 -3.81 2.62 7.49
CA ASP A 114 -2.62 1.88 7.21
C ASP A 114 -1.65 2.99 6.84
N THR A 115 -1.25 3.70 7.89
CA THR A 115 -0.03 4.45 8.01
C THR A 115 1.09 3.42 7.95
N ILE A 116 1.16 2.69 6.84
CA ILE A 116 2.44 2.62 6.14
C ILE A 116 2.60 4.03 5.56
N HIS A 117 2.87 4.97 6.47
CA HIS A 117 3.63 6.13 6.12
C HIS A 117 4.93 5.54 5.58
N PHE A 118 5.00 5.36 4.27
CA PHE A 118 6.19 5.79 3.57
C PHE A 118 6.24 7.29 3.81
N GLU A 119 6.59 7.69 5.04
CA GLU A 119 7.06 9.02 5.35
C GLU A 119 8.10 9.24 4.27
N ARG A 120 7.76 10.19 3.40
CA ARG A 120 8.53 10.65 2.26
C ARG A 120 9.98 10.33 2.54
N VAL A 121 10.49 9.26 1.91
CA VAL A 121 11.92 9.01 1.85
C VAL A 121 12.45 10.35 1.41
N LEU A 122 13.14 11.02 2.34
CA LEU A 122 13.69 12.34 2.12
C LEU A 122 14.38 12.22 0.75
N SER A 123 13.96 13.04 -0.22
CA SER A 123 14.23 12.75 -1.63
C SER A 123 15.70 12.36 -1.80
N PRO A 124 16.06 11.43 -2.69
CA PRO A 124 17.46 11.00 -2.85
C PRO A 124 18.42 12.20 -3.01
N LEU A 125 17.91 13.32 -3.53
CA LEU A 125 18.59 14.61 -3.60
C LEU A 125 18.75 15.29 -2.23
N ALA A 126 17.71 15.33 -1.40
CA ALA A 126 17.78 15.87 -0.05
C ALA A 126 18.68 15.05 0.88
N THR A 127 18.70 13.71 0.76
CA THR A 127 19.65 12.86 1.51
C THR A 127 21.08 13.10 1.05
N LEU A 128 21.32 13.24 -0.26
CA LEU A 128 22.63 13.64 -0.78
C LEU A 128 23.05 15.02 -0.29
N LEU A 129 22.16 16.01 -0.30
CA LEU A 129 22.46 17.35 0.19
C LEU A 129 22.83 17.36 1.67
N ILE A 130 22.08 16.64 2.51
CA ILE A 130 22.39 16.53 3.94
C ILE A 130 23.75 15.85 4.14
N LEU A 131 24.03 14.77 3.40
CA LEU A 131 25.31 14.10 3.48
C LEU A 131 26.45 15.03 3.08
N VAL A 132 26.34 15.73 1.93
CA VAL A 132 27.35 16.67 1.45
C VAL A 132 27.55 17.83 2.44
N VAL A 133 26.49 18.44 2.95
CA VAL A 133 26.58 19.56 3.91
C VAL A 133 27.23 19.13 5.23
N LEU A 134 26.98 17.91 5.70
CA LEU A 134 27.59 17.38 6.92
C LEU A 134 29.03 16.91 6.70
N THR A 135 29.36 16.33 5.54
CA THR A 135 30.69 15.74 5.30
C THR A 135 31.70 16.72 4.70
N ALA A 136 31.26 17.73 3.93
CA ALA A 136 32.16 18.70 3.29
C ALA A 136 33.01 19.54 4.28
N PRO A 137 32.47 20.11 5.38
CA PRO A 137 33.29 20.85 6.33
C PRO A 137 34.28 19.94 7.07
N LEU A 138 33.89 18.69 7.36
CA LEU A 138 34.77 17.68 7.93
C LEU A 138 35.93 17.35 6.97
N LEU A 139 35.67 17.16 5.68
CA LEU A 139 36.72 16.91 4.69
C LEU A 139 37.68 18.10 4.52
N ALA A 140 37.18 19.34 4.64
CA ALA A 140 38.00 20.56 4.53
C ALA A 140 38.95 20.76 5.74
N LEU A 141 38.60 20.22 6.90
CA LEU A 141 39.37 20.32 8.15
C LEU A 141 40.39 19.18 8.35
N VAL A 142 40.26 18.07 7.63
CA VAL A 142 41.19 16.92 7.68
C VAL A 142 42.61 17.21 7.15
N PRO A 143 42.82 17.92 6.01
CA PRO A 143 44.16 18.08 5.44
C PRO A 143 45.20 18.82 6.31
N PRO A 144 44.87 19.83 7.14
CA PRO A 144 45.88 20.49 7.98
C PRO A 144 46.29 19.71 9.24
N LEU A 145 45.51 18.71 9.67
CA LEU A 145 45.67 18.06 10.97
C LEU A 145 46.16 16.61 10.89
N VAL A 146 46.02 15.96 9.75
CA VAL A 146 46.27 14.52 9.61
C VAL A 146 47.43 14.28 8.64
N PRO A 147 48.49 13.54 9.03
CA PRO A 147 49.55 13.14 8.12
C PRO A 147 48.97 12.40 6.91
N GLN A 148 49.45 12.67 5.70
CA GLN A 148 48.93 12.08 4.43
C GLN A 148 48.73 10.55 4.48
N ARG A 149 49.49 9.85 5.32
CA ARG A 149 49.40 8.39 5.51
C ARG A 149 48.08 7.93 6.14
N PHE A 150 47.34 8.81 6.81
CA PHE A 150 46.06 8.50 7.46
C PHE A 150 44.85 9.20 6.81
N ALA A 151 45.06 9.99 5.77
CA ALA A 151 43.99 10.76 5.11
C ALA A 151 42.85 9.85 4.60
N PHE A 152 43.18 8.69 4.04
CA PHE A 152 42.17 7.74 3.56
C PHE A 152 41.32 7.15 4.71
N ALA A 153 41.96 6.76 5.82
CA ALA A 153 41.26 6.24 6.99
C ALA A 153 40.33 7.30 7.63
N ALA A 154 40.77 8.56 7.67
CA ALA A 154 39.97 9.68 8.17
C ALA A 154 38.73 9.95 7.29
N ILE A 155 38.87 9.86 5.96
CA ILE A 155 37.76 10.01 5.01
C ILE A 155 36.73 8.88 5.20
N VAL A 156 37.19 7.63 5.27
CA VAL A 156 36.29 6.48 5.49
C VAL A 156 35.56 6.61 6.82
N ALA A 157 36.26 6.99 7.89
CA ALA A 157 35.65 7.22 9.20
C ALA A 157 34.58 8.33 9.15
N CYS A 158 34.83 9.44 8.44
CA CYS A 158 33.83 10.51 8.26
C CYS A 158 32.58 10.03 7.54
N VAL A 159 32.71 9.21 6.49
CA VAL A 159 31.56 8.67 5.74
C VAL A 159 30.77 7.69 6.61
N CYS A 160 31.45 6.84 7.38
CA CYS A 160 30.79 5.93 8.34
C CYS A 160 30.05 6.70 9.43
N VAL A 161 30.64 7.77 9.98
CA VAL A 161 30.00 8.60 11.01
C VAL A 161 28.81 9.38 10.43
N GLY A 162 28.94 9.95 9.24
CA GLY A 162 27.85 10.66 8.56
C GLY A 162 26.67 9.74 8.21
N SER A 163 26.94 8.50 7.77
CA SER A 163 25.89 7.51 7.51
C SER A 163 25.22 7.02 8.81
N ALA A 164 25.98 6.84 9.89
CA ALA A 164 25.41 6.50 11.20
C ALA A 164 24.51 7.63 11.76
N LEU A 165 24.96 8.88 11.67
CA LEU A 165 24.20 10.06 12.11
C LEU A 165 22.90 10.25 11.32
N THR A 166 22.96 10.11 9.99
CA THR A 166 21.76 10.21 9.15
C THR A 166 20.76 9.10 9.46
N ASN A 167 21.23 7.88 9.72
CA ASN A 167 20.39 6.75 10.14
C ASN A 167 19.80 6.96 11.55
N LEU A 168 20.56 7.56 12.47
CA LEU A 168 20.09 7.92 13.80
C LEU A 168 19.00 9.01 13.74
N VAL A 169 19.23 10.09 12.98
CA VAL A 169 18.24 11.16 12.77
C VAL A 169 16.98 10.61 12.10
N TYR A 170 17.15 9.71 11.13
CA TYR A 170 16.01 9.03 10.50
C TYR A 170 15.24 8.18 11.51
N SER A 171 15.93 7.39 12.34
CA SER A 171 15.31 6.53 13.35
C SER A 171 14.56 7.36 14.40
N LEU A 172 15.16 8.44 14.90
CA LEU A 172 14.54 9.35 15.86
C LEU A 172 13.27 10.02 15.31
N ARG A 173 13.29 10.38 14.02
CA ARG A 173 12.14 10.98 13.35
C ARG A 173 11.04 9.96 13.07
N ARG A 174 11.41 8.78 12.55
CA ARG A 174 10.49 7.69 12.22
C ARG A 174 9.76 7.17 13.45
N ASP A 175 10.48 7.02 14.55
CA ASP A 175 9.92 6.42 15.77
C ASP A 175 9.14 7.46 16.60
N GLY A 176 9.03 8.71 16.13
CA GLY A 176 8.10 9.71 16.67
C GLY A 176 8.24 9.93 18.17
N LEU A 177 9.47 9.87 18.69
CA LEU A 177 9.76 10.08 20.11
C LEU A 177 9.46 11.54 20.48
N SER A 178 8.18 11.80 20.75
CA SER A 178 7.70 12.97 21.45
C SER A 178 8.48 13.02 22.75
N GLY A 179 9.22 14.12 22.98
CA GLY A 179 10.22 14.27 24.06
C GLY A 179 9.71 14.04 25.50
N LYS A 180 8.44 13.68 25.67
CA LYS A 180 7.85 13.23 26.95
C LYS A 180 8.27 11.81 27.35
N GLU A 181 8.54 10.89 26.42
CA GLU A 181 8.93 9.51 26.77
C GLU A 181 10.41 9.36 27.19
N LEU A 182 11.26 10.33 26.84
CA LEU A 182 12.68 10.31 27.22
C LEU A 182 12.92 10.75 28.68
N PHE A 183 11.95 11.40 29.33
CA PHE A 183 12.11 11.96 30.69
C PHE A 183 10.94 11.69 31.66
N GLY A 184 9.92 10.93 31.29
CA GLY A 184 8.78 10.66 32.17
C GLY A 184 8.23 9.25 31.97
N GLY A 185 8.25 8.46 33.04
CA GLY A 185 7.79 7.07 33.05
C GLY A 185 6.36 6.89 32.53
N GLY A 186 6.21 6.09 31.48
CA GLY A 186 4.94 5.71 30.90
C GLY A 186 4.84 4.19 30.80
N SER A 187 4.02 3.60 31.66
CA SER A 187 3.71 2.16 31.70
C SER A 187 3.16 1.67 30.36
N ARG A 188 3.84 0.71 29.72
CA ARG A 188 3.28 -0.07 28.61
C ARG A 188 2.28 -1.08 29.18
N THR A 189 0.99 -0.83 29.00
CA THR A 189 -0.02 -1.87 29.18
C THR A 189 0.03 -2.82 27.98
N PHE A 190 0.66 -3.97 28.17
CA PHE A 190 0.64 -5.09 27.24
C PHE A 190 -0.79 -5.64 27.17
N ARG A 191 -1.50 -5.35 26.08
CA ARG A 191 -2.80 -5.97 25.80
C ARG A 191 -2.54 -7.35 25.20
N SER A 192 -2.79 -8.39 25.98
CA SER A 192 -2.73 -9.78 25.53
C SER A 192 -3.75 -10.04 24.40
N PRO A 193 -3.43 -10.93 23.45
CA PRO A 193 -4.33 -11.29 22.36
C PRO A 193 -5.55 -12.03 22.92
N SER A 194 -6.74 -11.43 22.78
CA SER A 194 -8.01 -12.05 23.12
C SER A 194 -8.27 -13.27 22.23
N THR A 195 -8.48 -14.42 22.87
CA THR A 195 -8.90 -15.71 22.33
C THR A 195 -10.20 -15.57 21.51
N PRO A 196 -10.38 -16.30 20.40
CA PRO A 196 -11.64 -16.27 19.64
C PRO A 196 -12.77 -16.94 20.44
N SER A 197 -13.84 -16.17 20.70
CA SER A 197 -15.09 -16.63 21.30
C SER A 197 -15.85 -17.53 20.33
N ALA A 198 -16.31 -18.67 20.85
CA ALA A 198 -17.09 -19.69 20.16
C ALA A 198 -18.41 -19.16 19.57
N ALA A 199 -18.80 -19.72 18.43
CA ALA A 199 -20.08 -19.51 17.78
C ALA A 199 -21.23 -20.13 18.60
N PRO A 200 -22.41 -19.47 18.70
CA PRO A 200 -23.59 -20.09 19.29
C PRO A 200 -24.23 -21.07 18.29
N SER A 201 -24.54 -22.24 18.82
CA SER A 201 -25.29 -23.33 18.19
C SER A 201 -26.75 -22.96 17.95
N ASP A 202 -27.25 -23.29 16.77
CA ASP A 202 -28.66 -23.27 16.40
C ASP A 202 -29.49 -24.22 17.30
N ALA A 203 -30.64 -23.72 17.75
CA ALA A 203 -31.78 -24.49 18.23
C ALA A 203 -33.06 -23.77 17.79
#